data_AF-A0A6G2RSL4-F1
#
_entry.id   AF-A0A6G2RSL4-F1
#
_cell.length_a   1.000
_cell.length_b   1.000
_cell.length_c   1.000
_cell.angle_alpha   90.00
_cell.angle_beta   90.00
_cell.angle_gamma   90.00
#
_symmetry.space_group_name_H-M   'P 1'
#
loop_
_entity.id
_entity.type
_entity.pdbx_description
1 polymer ?
#
loop_
_entity_poly.entity_id
_entity_poly.type
_entity_poly.pdbx_seq_one_letter_code
_entity_poly.pdbx_strand_id
1 'polypeptide(L)'
;MPQLTDRSLMESVFPAEKLVTLAEEKLPAEIDAATRALLTATGLPDDRSSFFVLDGGLFAGETPDRFRRCAQLSHFSEYHDMPEGWSEWLVLGEIHYDVVVLDPVSGAVHALPDGEFTSRPLNQSLDSFLYFLYLLELERPGYDATVSEDLPDPEALAESLRERMRNADPLPFEGVEPVWSEEADWEAEDAAPVPTWDGVLSDVYETVG
;
A
#
# COMPACT_ATOMS: atom_id res chain seq x y z
N MET A 1 17.29 -8.05 -0.44
CA MET A 1 16.49 -9.28 -0.32
C MET A 1 16.26 -9.84 -1.73
N PRO A 2 15.93 -11.13 -1.93
CA PRO A 2 15.44 -11.58 -3.23
C PRO A 2 14.16 -10.81 -3.58
N GLN A 3 13.93 -10.60 -4.87
CA GLN A 3 12.72 -9.95 -5.36
C GLN A 3 11.49 -10.84 -5.05
N LEU A 4 10.44 -10.24 -4.47
CA LEU A 4 9.22 -10.91 -4.02
C LEU A 4 8.17 -11.00 -5.14
N THR A 5 8.09 -9.98 -5.98
CA THR A 5 7.10 -9.89 -7.06
C THR A 5 7.73 -9.82 -8.44
N ASP A 6 7.11 -10.49 -9.41
CA ASP A 6 7.37 -10.26 -10.82
C ASP A 6 6.04 -10.13 -11.58
N ARG A 7 6.14 -9.79 -12.86
CA ARG A 7 4.95 -9.63 -13.70
C ARG A 7 4.07 -10.89 -13.73
N SER A 8 4.67 -12.08 -13.77
CA SER A 8 3.92 -13.33 -13.85
C SER A 8 3.17 -13.63 -12.56
N LEU A 9 3.74 -13.30 -11.41
CA LEU A 9 3.09 -13.44 -10.11
C LEU A 9 1.91 -12.46 -10.00
N MET A 10 2.12 -11.18 -10.34
CA MET A 10 1.05 -10.18 -10.30
C MET A 10 -0.10 -10.54 -11.25
N GLU A 11 0.22 -11.02 -12.46
CA GLU A 11 -0.77 -11.45 -13.44
C GLU A 11 -1.58 -12.70 -13.02
N SER A 12 -1.16 -13.42 -11.98
CA SER A 12 -1.93 -14.57 -11.48
C SER A 12 -3.17 -14.17 -10.69
N VAL A 13 -3.24 -12.93 -10.21
CA VAL A 13 -4.38 -12.41 -9.42
C VAL A 13 -4.96 -11.13 -10.04
N PHE A 14 -4.14 -10.28 -10.65
CA PHE A 14 -4.59 -9.10 -11.38
C PHE A 14 -4.57 -9.36 -12.90
N PRO A 15 -5.66 -9.09 -13.64
CA PRO A 15 -5.62 -9.13 -15.10
C PRO A 15 -4.51 -8.22 -15.67
N ALA A 16 -3.91 -8.60 -16.80
CA ALA A 16 -2.79 -7.87 -17.37
C ALA A 16 -3.11 -6.39 -17.68
N GLU A 17 -4.35 -6.12 -18.10
CA GLU A 17 -4.90 -4.79 -18.36
C GLU A 17 -5.12 -3.95 -17.10
N LYS A 18 -5.11 -4.58 -15.92
CA LYS A 18 -5.25 -3.96 -14.60
C LYS A 18 -3.90 -3.68 -13.95
N LEU A 19 -2.79 -3.93 -14.63
CA LEU A 19 -1.45 -3.66 -14.14
C LEU A 19 -0.79 -2.58 -14.99
N VAL A 20 -0.72 -1.37 -14.43
CA VAL A 20 -0.21 -0.17 -15.09
C VAL A 20 1.30 -0.13 -15.01
N THR A 21 1.96 -0.18 -16.18
CA THR A 21 3.38 0.07 -16.31
C THR A 21 3.63 1.48 -16.83
N LEU A 22 4.79 2.04 -16.50
CA LEU A 22 5.21 3.37 -16.91
C LEU A 22 6.35 3.29 -17.91
N ALA A 23 6.34 4.21 -18.89
CA ALA A 23 7.45 4.35 -19.82
C ALA A 23 8.69 4.88 -19.08
N GLU A 24 9.86 4.34 -19.39
CA GLU A 24 11.10 4.62 -18.65
C GLU A 24 11.46 6.11 -18.64
N GLU A 25 11.21 6.82 -19.75
CA GLU A 25 11.44 8.25 -19.91
C GLU A 25 10.47 9.15 -19.13
N LYS A 26 9.40 8.56 -18.58
CA LYS A 26 8.42 9.26 -17.74
C LYS A 26 8.75 9.16 -16.25
N LEU A 27 9.60 8.20 -15.88
CA LEU A 27 10.02 8.03 -14.51
C LEU A 27 11.05 9.10 -14.11
N PRO A 28 11.00 9.59 -12.85
CA PRO A 28 12.03 10.48 -12.32
C PRO A 28 13.44 9.90 -12.44
N ALA A 29 14.44 10.76 -12.54
CA ALA A 29 15.84 10.32 -12.71
C ALA A 29 16.39 9.69 -11.42
N GLU A 30 15.97 10.23 -10.28
CA GLU A 30 16.36 9.83 -8.94
C GLU A 30 15.77 8.48 -8.48
N ILE A 31 14.84 7.89 -9.25
CA ILE A 31 14.22 6.62 -8.85
C ILE A 31 15.24 5.49 -8.84
N ASP A 32 15.26 4.70 -7.76
CA ASP A 32 16.19 3.59 -7.62
C ASP A 32 15.95 2.50 -8.69
N ALA A 33 16.98 1.71 -8.96
CA ALA A 33 16.95 0.75 -10.06
C ALA A 33 15.95 -0.40 -9.87
N ALA A 34 15.71 -0.84 -8.63
CA ALA A 34 14.77 -1.92 -8.34
C ALA A 34 13.33 -1.44 -8.51
N THR A 35 13.00 -0.28 -7.93
CA THR A 35 11.71 0.38 -8.13
C THR A 35 11.45 0.71 -9.60
N ARG A 36 12.48 1.17 -10.33
CA ARG A 36 12.40 1.39 -11.78
C ARG A 36 12.01 0.12 -12.53
N ALA A 37 12.63 -1.01 -12.20
CA ALA A 37 12.32 -2.28 -12.86
C ALA A 37 10.88 -2.73 -12.57
N LEU A 38 10.40 -2.57 -11.33
CA LEU A 38 9.02 -2.89 -10.97
C LEU A 38 8.01 -2.01 -11.72
N LEU A 39 8.23 -0.70 -11.78
CA LEU A 39 7.30 0.22 -12.45
C LEU A 39 7.27 0.08 -13.97
N THR A 40 8.36 -0.37 -14.58
CA THR A 40 8.43 -0.56 -16.05
C THR A 40 8.05 -1.97 -16.50
N ALA A 41 8.31 -3.01 -15.68
CA ALA A 41 8.12 -4.41 -16.08
C ALA A 41 7.00 -5.14 -15.32
N THR A 42 6.80 -4.86 -14.03
CA THR A 42 5.77 -5.52 -13.20
C THR A 42 4.45 -4.75 -13.27
N GLY A 43 4.50 -3.45 -12.97
CA GLY A 43 3.36 -2.53 -12.94
C GLY A 43 2.66 -2.44 -11.58
N LEU A 44 1.87 -1.38 -11.40
CA LEU A 44 1.01 -1.15 -10.24
C LEU A 44 -0.42 -1.62 -10.54
N PRO A 45 -1.13 -2.24 -9.58
CA PRO A 45 -2.54 -2.60 -9.79
C PRO A 45 -3.44 -1.35 -9.86
N ASP A 46 -4.35 -1.33 -10.83
CA ASP A 46 -5.40 -0.33 -11.05
C ASP A 46 -6.78 -0.99 -10.97
N ASP A 47 -7.12 -1.47 -9.77
CA ASP A 47 -8.44 -2.02 -9.48
C ASP A 47 -9.12 -1.24 -8.35
N ARG A 48 -10.14 -0.46 -8.71
CA ARG A 48 -10.95 0.32 -7.77
C ARG A 48 -11.77 -0.52 -6.80
N SER A 49 -11.81 -1.84 -7.00
CA SER A 49 -12.49 -2.77 -6.10
C SER A 49 -11.53 -3.44 -5.10
N SER A 50 -10.22 -3.22 -5.23
CA SER A 50 -9.20 -3.65 -4.27
C SER A 50 -8.96 -2.55 -3.22
N PHE A 51 -8.29 -2.91 -2.11
CA PHE A 51 -7.96 -1.96 -1.03
C PHE A 51 -7.09 -0.78 -1.47
N PHE A 52 -6.17 -1.01 -2.41
CA PHE A 52 -5.34 0.04 -2.99
C PHE A 52 -5.98 0.62 -4.23
N VAL A 53 -6.17 1.93 -4.24
CA VAL A 53 -6.66 2.67 -5.40
C VAL A 53 -5.53 3.53 -5.95
N LEU A 54 -5.13 3.25 -7.18
CA LEU A 54 -4.05 3.97 -7.87
C LEU A 54 -4.41 5.46 -8.07
N ASP A 55 -3.43 6.35 -7.93
CA ASP A 55 -3.63 7.80 -8.06
C ASP A 55 -4.16 8.15 -9.46
N GLY A 56 -5.35 8.75 -9.51
CA GLY A 56 -5.97 9.21 -10.76
C GLY A 56 -5.13 10.24 -11.52
N GLY A 57 -4.21 10.92 -10.83
CA GLY A 57 -3.23 11.84 -11.42
C GLY A 57 -2.34 11.21 -12.48
N LEU A 58 -2.13 9.88 -12.42
CA LEU A 58 -1.41 9.14 -13.45
C LEU A 58 -2.15 9.09 -14.79
N PHE A 59 -3.48 9.17 -14.79
CA PHE A 59 -4.28 9.05 -16.01
C PHE A 59 -4.83 10.39 -16.49
N ALA A 60 -5.04 11.33 -15.58
CA ALA A 60 -5.68 12.61 -15.85
C ALA A 60 -5.01 13.75 -15.08
N GLY A 61 -4.89 14.92 -15.71
CA GLY A 61 -4.33 16.11 -15.08
C GLY A 61 -3.36 16.87 -15.98
N GLU A 62 -2.54 17.74 -15.38
CA GLU A 62 -1.54 18.52 -16.09
C GLU A 62 -0.31 17.69 -16.53
N THR A 63 -0.07 16.55 -15.86
CA THR A 63 1.05 15.65 -16.14
C THR A 63 0.60 14.18 -16.18
N PRO A 64 -0.25 13.78 -17.15
CA PRO A 64 -0.61 12.37 -17.30
C PRO A 64 0.62 11.51 -17.59
N ASP A 65 0.52 10.24 -17.22
CA ASP A 65 1.58 9.23 -17.23
C ASP A 65 2.80 9.61 -16.36
N ARG A 66 2.59 10.44 -15.34
CA ARG A 66 3.62 10.84 -14.37
C ARG A 66 3.02 10.98 -12.98
N PHE A 67 3.78 10.56 -11.97
CA PHE A 67 3.38 10.71 -10.58
C PHE A 67 3.31 12.19 -10.18
N ARG A 68 2.31 12.54 -9.39
CA ARG A 68 2.32 13.77 -8.61
C ARG A 68 3.39 13.68 -7.53
N ARG A 69 3.96 14.82 -7.16
CA ARG A 69 4.88 14.96 -6.03
C ARG A 69 4.10 15.34 -4.77
N CYS A 70 4.59 14.96 -3.60
CA CYS A 70 4.02 15.39 -2.32
C CYS A 70 3.95 16.91 -2.19
N ALA A 71 4.93 17.66 -2.75
CA ALA A 71 4.91 19.13 -2.81
C ALA A 71 3.64 19.73 -3.47
N GLN A 72 2.86 18.92 -4.20
CA GLN A 72 1.65 19.33 -4.91
C GLN A 72 0.36 19.00 -4.12
N LEU A 73 0.47 18.45 -2.90
CA LEU A 73 -0.68 18.15 -2.05
C LEU A 73 -1.29 19.43 -1.46
N SER A 74 -2.63 19.47 -1.33
CA SER A 74 -3.38 20.66 -0.89
C SER A 74 -3.03 21.13 0.53
N HIS A 75 -2.59 20.21 1.40
CA HIS A 75 -2.22 20.47 2.80
C HIS A 75 -0.72 20.30 3.06
N PHE A 76 0.11 20.36 2.02
CA PHE A 76 1.55 20.12 2.13
C PHE A 76 2.24 20.90 3.27
N SER A 77 1.85 22.16 3.49
CA SER A 77 2.45 23.01 4.53
C SER A 77 2.07 22.66 5.97
N GLU A 78 1.05 21.81 6.18
CA GLU A 78 0.58 21.40 7.51
C GLU A 78 1.39 20.22 8.05
N TYR A 79 2.07 19.48 7.15
CA TYR A 79 2.95 18.37 7.49
C TYR A 79 4.16 18.79 8.32
N HIS A 80 4.47 18.00 9.34
CA HIS A 80 5.55 18.22 10.28
C HIS A 80 6.31 16.91 10.56
N ASP A 81 7.52 17.04 11.11
CA ASP A 81 8.40 15.92 11.43
C ASP A 81 8.66 14.94 10.26
N MET A 82 8.59 15.47 9.05
CA MET A 82 8.74 14.69 7.82
C MET A 82 10.21 14.37 7.52
N PRO A 83 10.49 13.21 6.90
CA PRO A 83 11.83 12.89 6.42
C PRO A 83 12.39 13.91 5.42
N GLU A 84 13.71 13.99 5.36
CA GLU A 84 14.39 14.84 4.39
C GLU A 84 14.02 14.44 2.96
N GLY A 85 13.71 15.42 2.11
CA GLY A 85 13.37 15.18 0.71
C GLY A 85 11.92 14.72 0.45
N TRP A 86 11.07 14.63 1.48
CA TRP A 86 9.69 14.15 1.32
C TRP A 86 8.85 14.94 0.31
N SER A 87 9.21 16.21 0.05
CA SER A 87 8.56 17.03 -0.99
C SER A 87 8.61 16.39 -2.37
N GLU A 88 9.66 15.60 -2.63
CA GLU A 88 9.89 14.91 -3.90
C GLU A 88 9.34 13.49 -3.92
N TRP A 89 8.73 13.00 -2.84
CA TRP A 89 8.10 11.69 -2.85
C TRP A 89 6.94 11.64 -3.85
N LEU A 90 6.72 10.45 -4.41
CA LEU A 90 5.78 10.21 -5.49
C LEU A 90 4.47 9.69 -4.92
N VAL A 91 3.35 10.33 -5.24
CA VAL A 91 2.03 9.83 -4.83
C VAL A 91 1.68 8.63 -5.69
N LEU A 92 1.55 7.46 -5.07
CA LEU A 92 1.15 6.22 -5.75
C LEU A 92 -0.36 6.08 -5.83
N GLY A 93 -1.07 6.41 -4.75
CA GLY A 93 -2.50 6.16 -4.63
C GLY A 93 -2.96 6.31 -3.18
N GLU A 94 -3.97 5.53 -2.79
CA GLU A 94 -4.53 5.55 -1.44
C GLU A 94 -4.96 4.15 -0.97
N ILE A 95 -4.94 3.94 0.36
CA ILE A 95 -5.51 2.79 1.07
C ILE A 95 -6.30 3.36 2.25
N HIS A 96 -7.60 3.06 2.37
CA HIS A 96 -8.44 3.56 3.48
C HIS A 96 -8.28 5.08 3.74
N TYR A 97 -8.24 5.88 2.67
CA TYR A 97 -7.99 7.33 2.69
C TYR A 97 -6.55 7.76 3.02
N ASP A 98 -5.70 6.86 3.50
CA ASP A 98 -4.28 7.13 3.68
C ASP A 98 -3.59 7.27 2.33
N VAL A 99 -2.94 8.40 2.10
CA VAL A 99 -2.22 8.61 0.84
C VAL A 99 -0.95 7.76 0.86
N VAL A 100 -0.80 6.89 -0.12
CA VAL A 100 0.39 6.05 -0.28
C VAL A 100 1.41 6.77 -1.15
N VAL A 101 2.62 6.93 -0.63
CA VAL A 101 3.70 7.67 -1.28
C VAL A 101 4.99 6.86 -1.30
N LEU A 102 5.78 7.06 -2.35
CA LEU A 102 7.04 6.36 -2.61
C LEU A 102 8.20 7.35 -2.53
N ASP A 103 9.19 7.04 -1.71
CA ASP A 103 10.49 7.71 -1.78
C ASP A 103 11.25 7.19 -3.00
N PRO A 104 11.48 8.01 -4.05
CA PRO A 104 12.14 7.53 -5.25
C PRO A 104 13.59 7.13 -4.98
N VAL A 105 14.26 7.69 -3.97
CA VAL A 105 15.69 7.44 -3.75
C VAL A 105 15.94 6.09 -3.08
N SER A 106 15.12 5.74 -2.08
CA SER A 106 15.26 4.49 -1.32
C SER A 106 14.37 3.36 -1.83
N GLY A 107 13.28 3.69 -2.53
CA GLY A 107 12.22 2.75 -2.90
C GLY A 107 11.25 2.44 -1.76
N ALA A 108 11.41 3.06 -0.59
CA ALA A 108 10.54 2.86 0.56
C ALA A 108 9.14 3.45 0.31
N VAL A 109 8.13 2.79 0.84
CA VAL A 109 6.73 3.23 0.73
C VAL A 109 6.26 3.71 2.10
N HIS A 110 5.59 4.84 2.10
CA HIS A 110 5.02 5.47 3.29
C HIS A 110 3.53 5.70 3.11
N ALA A 111 2.81 5.73 4.23
CA ALA A 111 1.45 6.23 4.31
C ALA A 111 1.49 7.65 4.89
N LEU A 112 0.61 8.51 4.38
CA LEU A 112 0.24 9.78 5.00
C LEU A 112 -1.18 9.59 5.54
N PRO A 113 -1.34 9.24 6.83
CA PRO A 113 -2.64 8.87 7.35
C PRO A 113 -3.64 10.02 7.31
N ASP A 114 -4.91 9.74 7.01
CA ASP A 114 -5.91 10.80 6.96
C ASP A 114 -6.06 11.49 8.32
N GLY A 115 -6.19 12.82 8.29
CA GLY A 115 -6.23 13.65 9.51
C GLY A 115 -4.91 13.74 10.28
N GLU A 116 -3.85 13.02 9.87
CA GLU A 116 -2.51 13.15 10.42
C GLU A 116 -1.59 13.90 9.46
N PHE A 117 -0.92 14.93 9.95
CA PHE A 117 0.05 15.69 9.19
C PHE A 117 1.49 15.16 9.37
N THR A 118 1.64 13.82 9.33
CA THR A 118 2.93 13.13 9.43
C THR A 118 2.99 11.96 8.44
N SER A 119 4.17 11.35 8.28
CA SER A 119 4.32 10.10 7.52
C SER A 119 4.57 8.92 8.42
N ARG A 120 4.02 7.75 8.06
CA ARG A 120 4.33 6.47 8.68
C ARG A 120 4.96 5.52 7.66
N PRO A 121 5.98 4.73 8.04
CA PRO A 121 6.51 3.70 7.15
C PRO A 121 5.42 2.68 6.83
N LEU A 122 5.20 2.39 5.54
CA LEU A 122 4.20 1.42 5.08
C LEU A 122 4.85 0.14 4.58
N ASN A 123 5.99 0.23 3.89
CA ASN A 123 6.82 -0.92 3.51
C ASN A 123 8.28 -0.48 3.30
N GLN A 124 9.23 -1.39 3.53
CA GLN A 124 10.65 -1.18 3.27
C GLN A 124 10.98 -0.94 1.80
N SER A 125 10.13 -1.44 0.89
CA SER A 125 10.33 -1.31 -0.55
C SER A 125 9.01 -1.39 -1.32
N LEU A 126 9.01 -0.87 -2.56
CA LEU A 126 7.90 -1.05 -3.50
C LEU A 126 7.62 -2.53 -3.80
N ASP A 127 8.63 -3.39 -3.78
CA ASP A 127 8.46 -4.82 -4.02
C ASP A 127 7.63 -5.49 -2.91
N SER A 128 7.94 -5.19 -1.65
CA SER A 128 7.17 -5.64 -0.49
C SER A 128 5.75 -5.11 -0.51
N PHE A 129 5.58 -3.83 -0.89
CA PHE A 129 4.26 -3.23 -1.06
C PHE A 129 3.42 -3.97 -2.12
N LEU A 130 3.99 -4.21 -3.31
CA LEU A 130 3.32 -4.98 -4.36
C LEU A 130 3.01 -6.41 -3.92
N TYR A 131 3.89 -7.03 -3.13
CA TYR A 131 3.66 -8.37 -2.59
C TYR A 131 2.48 -8.40 -1.62
N PHE A 132 2.32 -7.36 -0.79
CA PHE A 132 1.17 -7.25 0.12
C PHE A 132 -0.13 -7.09 -0.67
N LEU A 133 -0.15 -6.27 -1.71
CA LEU A 133 -1.31 -6.15 -2.61
C LEU A 133 -1.65 -7.46 -3.32
N TYR A 134 -0.62 -8.20 -3.74
CA TYR A 134 -0.79 -9.55 -4.30
C TYR A 134 -1.44 -10.51 -3.29
N LEU A 135 -0.97 -10.53 -2.04
CA LEU A 135 -1.53 -11.41 -1.01
C LEU A 135 -3.00 -11.09 -0.72
N LEU A 136 -3.34 -9.81 -0.65
CA LEU A 136 -4.73 -9.38 -0.47
C LEU A 136 -5.59 -9.86 -1.63
N GLU A 137 -5.22 -9.57 -2.88
CA GLU A 137 -6.02 -10.00 -4.03
C GLU A 137 -6.11 -11.53 -4.17
N LEU A 138 -5.03 -12.25 -3.82
CA LEU A 138 -5.04 -13.72 -3.77
C LEU A 138 -6.09 -14.26 -2.80
N GLU A 139 -6.20 -13.65 -1.62
CA GLU A 139 -7.11 -14.07 -0.55
C GLU A 139 -8.47 -13.38 -0.63
N ARG A 140 -8.71 -12.51 -1.61
CA ARG A 140 -9.96 -11.79 -1.79
C ARG A 140 -11.21 -12.68 -1.78
N PRO A 141 -11.22 -13.89 -2.37
CA PRO A 141 -12.36 -14.81 -2.22
C PRO A 141 -12.65 -15.22 -0.77
N GLY A 142 -11.70 -15.05 0.15
CA GLY A 142 -11.82 -15.35 1.56
C GLY A 142 -12.40 -14.22 2.42
N TYR A 143 -12.51 -13.00 1.89
CA TYR A 143 -12.99 -11.84 2.65
C TYR A 143 -13.86 -10.86 1.82
N ASP A 144 -14.14 -11.12 0.56
CA ASP A 144 -15.02 -10.27 -0.25
C ASP A 144 -16.27 -11.07 -0.64
N ALA A 145 -17.38 -10.81 0.06
CA ALA A 145 -18.67 -11.45 -0.18
C ALA A 145 -19.23 -11.19 -1.59
N THR A 146 -18.74 -10.17 -2.29
CA THR A 146 -19.10 -9.91 -3.69
C THR A 146 -18.37 -10.83 -4.68
N VAL A 147 -17.28 -11.46 -4.24
CA VAL A 147 -16.46 -12.41 -5.01
C VAL A 147 -16.81 -13.85 -4.67
N SER A 148 -17.05 -14.17 -3.39
CA SER A 148 -17.41 -15.52 -2.92
C SER A 148 -18.48 -15.46 -1.83
N GLU A 149 -19.49 -16.33 -1.92
CA GLU A 149 -20.51 -16.48 -0.87
C GLU A 149 -20.05 -17.40 0.28
N ASP A 150 -19.02 -18.22 0.04
CA ASP A 150 -18.46 -19.16 1.03
C ASP A 150 -17.18 -18.56 1.61
N LEU A 151 -17.35 -17.75 2.65
CA LEU A 151 -16.24 -17.12 3.36
C LEU A 151 -15.70 -18.09 4.42
N PRO A 152 -14.37 -18.36 4.44
CA PRO A 152 -13.73 -19.12 5.49
C PRO A 152 -13.77 -18.36 6.81
N ASP A 153 -13.11 -18.92 7.83
CA ASP A 153 -12.91 -18.24 9.11
C ASP A 153 -12.08 -16.95 8.92
N PRO A 154 -12.66 -15.76 9.16
CA PRO A 154 -12.00 -14.48 8.91
C PRO A 154 -10.83 -14.23 9.87
N GLU A 155 -10.90 -14.73 11.10
CA GLU A 155 -9.84 -14.59 12.10
C GLU A 155 -8.61 -15.36 11.65
N ALA A 156 -8.79 -16.64 11.31
CA ALA A 156 -7.70 -17.47 10.79
C ALA A 156 -7.10 -16.91 9.49
N LEU A 157 -7.92 -16.28 8.63
CA LEU A 157 -7.46 -15.65 7.40
C LEU A 157 -6.63 -14.40 7.68
N ALA A 158 -7.11 -13.49 8.52
CA ALA A 158 -6.41 -12.26 8.90
C ALA A 158 -5.07 -12.57 9.59
N GLU A 159 -5.03 -13.55 10.50
CA GLU A 159 -3.80 -14.01 11.14
C GLU A 159 -2.79 -14.56 10.11
N SER A 160 -3.25 -15.43 9.20
CA SER A 160 -2.42 -16.01 8.13
C SER A 160 -1.88 -14.96 7.16
N LEU A 161 -2.70 -13.97 6.79
CA LEU A 161 -2.27 -12.83 5.97
C LEU A 161 -1.21 -12.01 6.70
N ARG A 162 -1.47 -11.63 7.96
CA ARG A 162 -0.54 -10.87 8.78
C ARG A 162 0.81 -11.57 8.94
N GLU A 163 0.80 -12.88 9.19
CA GLU A 163 2.04 -13.68 9.30
C GLU A 163 2.83 -13.67 7.99
N ARG A 164 2.18 -13.90 6.84
CA ARG A 164 2.85 -13.88 5.53
C ARG A 164 3.40 -12.49 5.19
N MET A 165 2.63 -11.44 5.45
CA MET A 165 3.06 -10.06 5.27
C MET A 165 4.29 -9.75 6.14
N ARG A 166 4.23 -10.07 7.45
CA ARG A 166 5.35 -9.87 8.39
C ARG A 166 6.60 -10.65 8.00
N ASN A 167 6.46 -11.86 7.48
CA ASN A 167 7.58 -12.66 7.01
C ASN A 167 8.25 -12.06 5.76
N ALA A 168 7.47 -11.40 4.90
CA ALA A 168 7.98 -10.74 3.70
C ALA A 168 8.58 -9.36 3.99
N ASP A 169 7.95 -8.59 4.88
CA ASP A 169 8.41 -7.29 5.35
C ASP A 169 7.96 -7.05 6.80
N PRO A 170 8.89 -7.13 7.78
CA PRO A 170 8.54 -6.98 9.18
C PRO A 170 8.29 -5.53 9.59
N LEU A 171 8.82 -4.54 8.86
CA LEU A 171 8.82 -3.13 9.25
C LEU A 171 7.43 -2.61 9.65
N PRO A 172 6.34 -2.91 8.92
CA PRO A 172 5.04 -2.31 9.23
C PRO A 172 4.43 -2.87 10.52
N PHE A 173 4.93 -4.01 11.01
CA PHE A 173 4.40 -4.73 12.17
C PHE A 173 5.34 -4.72 13.38
N GLU A 174 6.44 -3.96 13.33
CA GLU A 174 7.38 -3.81 14.45
C GLU A 174 6.76 -2.94 15.55
N GLY A 175 6.55 -3.53 16.74
CA GLY A 175 5.95 -2.82 17.88
C GLY A 175 4.45 -2.52 17.73
N VAL A 176 3.79 -3.14 16.74
CA VAL A 176 2.36 -3.01 16.49
C VAL A 176 1.67 -4.32 16.85
N GLU A 177 0.72 -4.24 17.78
CA GLU A 177 -0.20 -5.34 18.08
C GLU A 177 -1.38 -5.33 17.10
N PRO A 178 -1.90 -6.51 16.69
CA PRO A 178 -3.09 -6.57 15.85
C PRO A 178 -4.29 -5.85 16.47
N VAL A 179 -5.16 -5.27 15.64
CA VAL A 179 -6.33 -4.51 16.10
C VAL A 179 -7.31 -5.36 16.91
N TRP A 180 -7.45 -6.63 16.53
CA TRP A 180 -8.30 -7.61 17.20
C TRP A 180 -7.65 -8.28 18.42
N SER A 181 -6.45 -7.87 18.84
CA SER A 181 -5.81 -8.47 20.02
C SER A 181 -6.42 -7.94 21.32
N GLU A 182 -6.53 -8.79 22.36
CA GLU A 182 -7.04 -8.38 23.68
C GLU A 182 -6.17 -7.32 24.37
N GLU A 183 -4.90 -7.19 23.95
CA GLU A 183 -3.92 -6.25 24.50
C GLU A 183 -4.01 -4.87 23.84
N ALA A 184 -4.67 -4.77 22.70
CA ALA A 184 -4.86 -3.55 21.96
C ALA A 184 -6.08 -2.75 22.46
N ASP A 185 -5.85 -1.48 22.80
CA ASP A 185 -6.91 -0.54 23.16
C ASP A 185 -6.94 0.61 22.14
N TRP A 186 -7.25 0.28 20.88
CA TRP A 186 -7.30 1.26 19.78
C TRP A 186 -8.48 2.23 19.85
N GLU A 187 -9.44 1.98 20.74
CA GLU A 187 -10.60 2.85 20.99
C GLU A 187 -10.35 3.87 22.11
N ALA A 188 -9.20 3.81 22.81
CA ALA A 188 -8.85 4.77 23.83
C ALA A 188 -8.76 6.20 23.24
N GLU A 189 -9.18 7.22 24.01
CA GLU A 189 -9.14 8.62 23.58
C GLU A 189 -7.73 9.11 23.20
N ASP A 190 -6.70 8.45 23.73
CA ASP A 190 -5.27 8.70 23.49
C ASP A 190 -4.57 7.59 22.70
N ALA A 191 -5.32 6.65 22.12
CA ALA A 191 -4.77 5.62 21.25
C ALA A 191 -4.05 6.26 20.05
N ALA A 192 -2.89 5.71 19.71
CA ALA A 192 -2.26 6.04 18.44
C ALA A 192 -3.18 5.57 17.29
N PRO A 193 -3.30 6.32 16.20
CA PRO A 193 -4.06 5.86 15.04
C PRO A 193 -3.59 4.51 14.55
N VAL A 194 -4.54 3.69 14.11
CA VAL A 194 -4.31 2.33 13.62
C VAL A 194 -3.39 2.37 12.40
N PRO A 195 -2.28 1.61 12.38
CA PRO A 195 -1.43 1.52 11.20
C PRO A 195 -2.19 0.99 9.98
N THR A 196 -1.94 1.57 8.81
CA THR A 196 -2.69 1.31 7.57
C THR A 196 -2.89 -0.19 7.27
N TRP A 197 -1.83 -1.01 7.39
CA TRP A 197 -1.94 -2.45 7.13
C TRP A 197 -2.74 -3.20 8.20
N ASP A 198 -2.62 -2.86 9.47
CA ASP A 198 -3.45 -3.46 10.51
C ASP A 198 -4.92 -3.00 10.39
N GLY A 199 -5.17 -1.79 9.86
CA GLY A 199 -6.51 -1.35 9.47
C GLY A 199 -7.11 -2.18 8.33
N VAL A 200 -6.35 -2.44 7.27
CA VAL A 200 -6.77 -3.35 6.18
C VAL A 200 -7.02 -4.77 6.70
N LEU A 201 -6.16 -5.27 7.58
CA LEU A 201 -6.35 -6.60 8.16
C LEU A 201 -7.53 -6.66 9.14
N SER A 202 -7.88 -5.53 9.78
CA SER A 202 -9.11 -5.41 10.58
C SER A 202 -10.33 -5.58 9.69
N ASP A 203 -10.37 -4.95 8.51
CA ASP A 203 -11.48 -5.15 7.57
C ASP A 203 -11.63 -6.62 7.15
N VAL A 204 -10.50 -7.30 6.89
CA VAL A 204 -10.49 -8.75 6.60
C VAL A 204 -11.00 -9.56 7.80
N TYR A 205 -10.55 -9.22 9.01
CA TYR A 205 -10.98 -9.88 10.25
C TYR A 205 -12.48 -9.67 10.53
N GLU A 206 -12.98 -8.49 10.24
CA GLU A 206 -14.37 -8.08 10.45
C GLU A 206 -15.32 -8.59 9.36
N THR A 207 -14.83 -9.30 8.34
CA THR A 207 -15.66 -9.75 7.22
C THR A 207 -16.65 -10.89 7.57
N VAL A 208 -17.14 -10.95 8.82
CA VAL A 208 -18.30 -11.76 9.18
C VAL A 208 -19.30 -10.92 9.98
N GLY A 209 -20.33 -10.46 9.26
CA GLY A 209 -21.54 -9.79 9.74
C GLY A 209 -22.57 -9.62 8.64
#